data_AF-A0A9E0DV02-F1
#
_entry.id   AF-A0A9E0DV02-F1
#
_cell.length_a   1.000
_cell.length_b   1.000
_cell.length_c   1.000
_cell.angle_alpha   90.00
_cell.angle_beta   90.00
_cell.angle_gamma   90.00
#
_symmetry.space_group_name_H-M   'P 1'
#
loop_
_entity.id
_entity.type
_entity.pdbx_description
1 polymer ?
#
loop_
_entity_poly.entity_id
_entity_poly.type
_entity_poly.pdbx_seq_one_letter_code
_entity_poly.pdbx_strand_id
1 'polypeptide(L)'
;MDLASFYNSEIFTLVIIPLLIFFARICDVTLDTARIIYVSRGMKLLAAFIGFFEVLIWLISITQIMQNLTNIIYYIAYAGGFAMGNYIGIYLEDRMALGTVVIRIITQKEAIELVEYL
;
A
#
# COMPACT_ATOMS: atom_id res chain seq x y z
N MET A 1 -3.99 -12.06 36.88
CA MET A 1 -4.66 -12.13 35.56
C MET A 1 -3.56 -12.50 34.58
N ASP A 2 -3.41 -13.80 34.32
CA ASP A 2 -2.26 -14.32 33.58
C ASP A 2 -2.27 -13.78 32.16
N LEU A 3 -1.13 -13.24 31.71
CA LEU A 3 -0.97 -12.71 30.35
C LEU A 3 -1.46 -13.74 29.31
N ALA A 4 -1.15 -15.02 29.55
CA ALA A 4 -1.57 -16.14 28.72
C ALA A 4 -3.10 -16.33 28.63
N SER A 5 -3.86 -15.98 29.67
CA SER A 5 -5.33 -16.06 29.65
C SER A 5 -5.97 -14.95 28.81
N PHE A 6 -5.33 -13.78 28.73
CA PHE A 6 -5.79 -12.66 27.91
C PHE A 6 -5.56 -12.94 26.41
N TYR A 7 -4.39 -13.48 26.05
CA TYR A 7 -4.06 -13.86 24.67
C TYR A 7 -4.95 -14.97 24.10
N ASN A 8 -5.46 -15.86 24.95
CA ASN A 8 -6.37 -16.95 24.56
C ASN A 8 -7.86 -16.58 24.73
N SER A 9 -8.17 -15.33 25.05
CA SER A 9 -9.57 -14.90 25.11
C SER A 9 -10.19 -14.88 23.72
N GLU A 10 -11.44 -15.33 23.60
CA GLU A 10 -12.19 -15.32 22.32
C GLU A 10 -12.20 -13.93 21.68
N ILE A 11 -12.25 -12.87 22.49
CA ILE A 11 -12.20 -11.47 22.02
C ILE A 11 -10.86 -11.16 21.33
N PHE A 12 -9.75 -11.62 21.90
CA PHE A 12 -8.42 -11.37 21.34
C PHE A 12 -8.27 -12.05 19.97
N THR A 13 -8.69 -13.31 19.87
CA THR A 13 -8.65 -14.08 18.62
C THR A 13 -9.63 -13.55 17.58
N LEU A 14 -10.87 -13.20 17.95
CA LEU A 14 -11.90 -12.84 16.97
C LEU A 14 -11.90 -11.36 16.55
N VAL A 15 -11.28 -10.47 17.33
CA VAL A 15 -11.34 -9.03 17.09
C VAL A 15 -9.95 -8.42 16.95
N ILE A 16 -9.07 -8.63 17.94
CA ILE A 16 -7.78 -7.93 17.99
C ILE A 16 -6.84 -8.42 16.89
N ILE A 17 -6.67 -9.75 16.74
CA ILE A 17 -5.78 -10.30 15.70
C ILE A 17 -6.28 -9.94 14.29
N PRO A 18 -7.56 -10.10 13.92
CA PRO A 18 -8.08 -9.67 12.63
C PRO A 18 -7.87 -8.18 12.35
N LEU A 19 -8.11 -7.31 13.34
CA LEU A 19 -7.86 -5.87 13.18
C LEU A 19 -6.38 -5.59 12.92
N LEU A 20 -5.47 -6.25 13.63
CA LEU A 20 -4.04 -6.10 13.39
C LEU A 20 -3.64 -6.56 11.99
N ILE A 21 -4.19 -7.69 11.51
CA ILE A 21 -3.98 -8.17 10.13
C ILE A 21 -4.50 -7.14 9.12
N PHE A 22 -5.69 -6.58 9.37
CA PHE A 22 -6.32 -5.58 8.50
C PHE A 22 -5.44 -4.32 8.38
N PHE A 23 -5.00 -3.75 9.50
CA PHE A 23 -4.14 -2.56 9.48
C PHE A 23 -2.75 -2.84 8.92
N ALA A 24 -2.15 -3.99 9.26
CA ALA A 24 -0.87 -4.39 8.68
C ALA A 24 -0.98 -4.49 7.15
N ARG A 25 -2.09 -5.02 6.63
CA ARG A 25 -2.32 -5.12 5.19
C ARG A 25 -2.58 -3.79 4.51
N ILE A 26 -3.24 -2.85 5.18
CA ILE A 26 -3.36 -1.48 4.67
C ILE A 26 -1.98 -0.86 4.48
N CYS A 27 -1.13 -0.95 5.51
CA CYS A 27 0.23 -0.41 5.45
C CYS A 27 1.05 -1.08 4.34
N ASP A 28 1.01 -2.41 4.24
CA ASP A 28 1.71 -3.18 3.22
C ASP A 28 1.36 -2.73 1.79
N VAL A 29 0.06 -2.70 1.46
CA VAL A 29 -0.40 -2.35 0.11
C VAL A 29 -0.18 -0.86 -0.21
N THR A 30 -0.29 0.01 0.80
CA THR A 30 0.02 1.44 0.61
C THR A 30 1.50 1.64 0.30
N LEU A 31 2.38 0.89 0.97
CA LEU A 31 3.82 0.92 0.71
C LEU A 31 4.17 0.33 -0.66
N ASP A 32 3.49 -0.75 -1.08
CA ASP A 32 3.67 -1.32 -2.43
C ASP A 32 3.32 -0.29 -3.51
N THR A 33 2.21 0.44 -3.34
CA THR A 33 1.83 1.53 -4.25
C THR A 33 2.93 2.61 -4.30
N ALA A 34 3.42 3.05 -3.14
CA ALA A 34 4.51 4.03 -3.07
C ALA A 34 5.80 3.51 -3.73
N ARG A 35 6.14 2.23 -3.53
CA ARG A 35 7.29 1.57 -4.17
C ARG A 35 7.18 1.62 -5.68
N ILE A 36 6.02 1.25 -6.24
CA ILE A 36 5.78 1.28 -7.69
C ILE A 36 6.04 2.69 -8.26
N ILE A 37 5.56 3.72 -7.57
CA ILE A 37 5.79 5.13 -7.96
C ILE A 37 7.29 5.45 -7.96
N TYR A 38 8.04 5.09 -6.91
CA TYR A 38 9.47 5.34 -6.85
C TYR A 38 10.27 4.54 -7.88
N VAL A 39 9.86 3.31 -8.20
CA VAL A 39 10.44 2.52 -9.28
C VAL A 39 10.23 3.20 -10.63
N SER A 40 9.00 3.65 -10.93
CA SER A 40 8.66 4.36 -12.16
C SER A 40 9.49 5.65 -12.35
N ARG A 41 9.87 6.28 -11.23
CA ARG A 41 10.71 7.49 -11.20
C ARG A 41 12.22 7.23 -11.20
N GLY A 42 12.65 5.97 -11.21
CA GLY A 42 14.07 5.62 -11.17
C GLY A 42 14.75 5.87 -9.81
N MET A 43 13.98 6.09 -8.73
CA MET A 43 14.48 6.32 -7.37
C MET A 43 14.81 4.99 -6.67
N LYS A 44 15.86 4.32 -7.16
CA LYS A 44 16.21 2.92 -6.82
C LYS A 44 16.42 2.67 -5.33
N LEU A 45 17.09 3.59 -4.60
CA LEU A 45 17.39 3.41 -3.18
C LEU A 45 16.13 3.45 -2.30
N LEU A 46 15.24 4.40 -2.56
CA LEU A 46 13.97 4.54 -1.84
C LEU A 46 13.04 3.37 -2.13
N ALA A 47 12.94 2.95 -3.39
CA ALA A 47 12.18 1.76 -3.77
C ALA A 47 12.69 0.48 -3.08
N ALA A 48 14.02 0.29 -3.02
CA ALA A 48 14.61 -0.87 -2.35
C ALA A 48 14.38 -0.85 -0.83
N PHE A 49 14.51 0.32 -0.20
CA PHE A 49 14.27 0.47 1.24
C PHE A 49 12.81 0.18 1.58
N ILE A 50 11.85 0.76 0.84
CA ILE A 50 10.43 0.51 1.05
C ILE A 50 10.08 -0.97 0.84
N GLY A 51 10.59 -1.57 -0.24
CA GLY A 51 10.37 -2.99 -0.53
C GLY A 51 10.88 -3.93 0.58
N PHE A 52 11.95 -3.55 1.28
CA PHE A 52 12.42 -4.31 2.44
C PHE A 52 11.41 -4.32 3.59
N PHE A 53 10.86 -3.16 3.96
CA PHE A 53 9.85 -3.08 5.03
C PHE A 53 8.51 -3.69 4.63
N GLU A 54 8.08 -3.49 3.38
CA GLU A 54 6.90 -4.14 2.78
C GLU A 54 6.95 -5.65 3.00
N VAL A 55 8.03 -6.31 2.56
CA VAL A 55 8.18 -7.78 2.70
C VAL A 55 8.16 -8.22 4.16
N LEU A 56 8.71 -7.44 5.10
CA LEU A 56 8.62 -7.76 6.53
C LEU A 56 7.18 -7.74 7.05
N ILE A 57 6.40 -6.71 6.69
CA ILE A 57 4.99 -6.61 7.08
C ILE A 57 4.20 -7.76 6.44
N TRP A 58 4.49 -8.06 5.18
CA TRP A 58 3.87 -9.15 4.45
C TRP A 58 4.11 -10.50 5.14
N LEU A 59 5.37 -10.80 5.50
CA LEU A 59 5.77 -12.04 6.17
C LEU A 59 5.10 -12.20 7.54
N ILE A 60 5.03 -11.12 8.33
CA ILE A 60 4.35 -11.17 9.64
C ILE A 60 2.86 -11.46 9.45
N SER A 61 2.22 -10.77 8.50
CA SER A 61 0.78 -10.91 8.25
C SER A 61 0.42 -12.31 7.74
N ILE A 62 1.18 -12.85 6.79
CA ILE A 62 0.89 -14.18 6.22
C ILE A 62 1.10 -15.29 7.26
N THR A 63 2.13 -15.15 8.11
CA THR A 63 2.40 -16.12 9.18
C THR A 63 1.23 -16.22 10.16
N GLN A 64 0.60 -15.09 10.52
CA GLN A 64 -0.56 -15.08 11.40
C GLN A 64 -1.78 -15.82 10.81
N ILE A 65 -1.99 -15.72 9.50
CA ILE A 65 -3.08 -16.40 8.80
C ILE A 65 -2.79 -17.89 8.68
N MET A 66 -1.56 -18.25 8.32
CA MET A 66 -1.15 -19.65 8.19
C MET A 66 -1.20 -20.41 9.53
N GLN A 67 -1.02 -19.72 10.65
CA GLN A 67 -1.18 -20.31 11.99
C GLN A 67 -2.66 -20.50 12.40
N ASN A 68 -3.60 -19.80 11.75
CA ASN A 68 -5.02 -19.75 12.14
C ASN A 68 -5.96 -19.98 10.94
N LEU A 69 -5.62 -20.97 10.09
CA LEU A 69 -6.30 -21.28 8.82
C LEU A 69 -7.79 -21.64 8.98
N THR A 70 -8.24 -22.00 10.18
CA THR A 70 -9.65 -22.36 10.44
C THR A 70 -10.57 -21.15 10.63
N ASN A 71 -10.03 -19.95 10.87
CA ASN A 71 -10.83 -18.78 11.18
C ASN A 71 -11.11 -17.93 9.93
N ILE A 72 -12.34 -17.99 9.41
CA ILE A 72 -12.76 -17.23 8.21
C ILE A 72 -12.64 -15.71 8.39
N ILE A 73 -12.72 -15.20 9.62
CA ILE A 73 -12.62 -13.77 9.92
C ILE A 73 -11.23 -13.25 9.53
N TYR A 74 -10.18 -14.08 9.62
CA TYR A 74 -8.81 -13.66 9.30
C TYR A 74 -8.65 -13.43 7.81
N TYR A 75 -9.30 -14.28 6.99
CA TYR A 75 -9.35 -14.11 5.54
C TYR A 75 -10.14 -12.87 5.13
N ILE A 76 -11.28 -12.62 5.78
CA ILE A 76 -12.08 -11.42 5.52
C ILE A 76 -11.30 -10.16 5.91
N ALA A 77 -10.66 -10.15 7.08
CA ALA A 77 -9.84 -9.03 7.52
C ALA A 77 -8.64 -8.80 6.60
N TYR A 78 -8.00 -9.87 6.11
CA TYR A 78 -6.91 -9.77 5.14
C TYR A 78 -7.37 -9.20 3.80
N ALA A 79 -8.45 -9.73 3.23
CA ALA A 79 -9.01 -9.27 1.97
C ALA A 79 -9.53 -7.83 2.08
N GLY A 80 -10.18 -7.48 3.19
CA GLY A 80 -10.64 -6.13 3.49
C GLY A 80 -9.48 -5.16 3.65
N GLY A 81 -8.42 -5.56 4.36
CA GLY A 81 -7.22 -4.74 4.54
C GLY A 81 -6.51 -4.49 3.22
N PHE A 82 -6.46 -5.50 2.34
CA PHE A 82 -5.94 -5.36 0.98
C PHE A 82 -6.77 -4.38 0.14
N ALA A 83 -8.10 -4.52 0.13
CA ALA A 83 -8.99 -3.62 -0.62
C ALA A 83 -8.88 -2.16 -0.12
N MET A 84 -8.89 -1.95 1.20
CA MET A 84 -8.73 -0.63 1.79
C MET A 84 -7.34 -0.05 1.55
N GLY A 85 -6.30 -0.88 1.63
CA GLY A 85 -4.93 -0.48 1.34
C GLY A 85 -4.76 0.02 -0.10
N ASN A 86 -5.40 -0.63 -1.08
CA ASN A 86 -5.41 -0.14 -2.46
C ASN A 86 -6.11 1.21 -2.58
N TYR A 87 -7.26 1.39 -1.94
CA TYR A 87 -7.97 2.67 -1.94
C TYR A 87 -7.12 3.80 -1.35
N ILE A 88 -6.48 3.56 -0.20
CA ILE A 88 -5.58 4.52 0.44
C ILE A 88 -4.33 4.77 -0.41
N GLY A 89 -3.77 3.72 -1.02
CA GLY A 89 -2.62 3.81 -1.92
C GLY A 89 -2.90 4.72 -3.11
N ILE A 90 -4.03 4.55 -3.78
CA ILE A 90 -4.48 5.41 -4.88
C ILE A 90 -4.71 6.84 -4.39
N TYR A 91 -5.38 7.01 -3.25
CA TYR A 91 -5.59 8.35 -2.67
C TYR A 91 -4.26 9.05 -2.33
N LEU A 92 -3.25 8.31 -1.87
CA LEU A 92 -1.92 8.82 -1.59
C LEU A 92 -1.17 9.15 -2.88
N GLU A 93 -1.26 8.31 -3.90
CA GLU A 93 -0.71 8.56 -5.23
C GLU A 93 -1.22 9.89 -5.81
N ASP A 94 -2.54 10.06 -5.84
CA ASP A 94 -3.19 11.28 -6.34
C ASP A 94 -2.68 12.53 -5.60
N ARG A 95 -2.53 12.43 -4.27
CA ARG A 95 -2.00 13.51 -3.42
C ARG A 95 -0.54 13.80 -3.66
N MET A 96 0.25 12.80 -4.05
CA MET A 96 1.66 12.98 -4.34
C MET A 96 1.87 13.82 -5.61
N ALA A 97 0.83 14.00 -6.47
CA ALA A 97 0.85 14.86 -7.66
C ALA A 97 2.11 14.64 -8.52
N LEU A 98 2.53 13.39 -8.61
CA LEU A 98 3.77 12.96 -9.22
C LEU A 98 3.57 12.66 -10.72
N GLY A 99 2.83 13.51 -11.44
CA GLY A 99 2.63 13.40 -12.88
C GLY A 99 3.39 14.47 -13.67
N THR A 100 3.92 14.11 -14.83
CA THR A 100 4.34 15.08 -15.85
C THR A 100 3.17 15.31 -16.79
N VAL A 101 2.62 16.52 -16.81
CA VAL A 101 1.56 16.87 -17.78
C VAL A 101 2.21 17.17 -19.12
N VAL A 102 1.99 16.34 -20.13
CA VAL A 102 2.49 16.57 -21.48
C VAL A 102 1.45 17.38 -22.25
N ILE A 103 1.75 18.65 -22.51
CA ILE A 103 0.97 19.48 -23.42
C ILE A 103 1.56 19.32 -24.82
N ARG A 104 0.79 18.72 -25.74
CA ARG A 104 1.18 18.57 -27.15
C ARG A 104 0.43 19.58 -28.00
N ILE A 105 1.14 20.56 -28.52
CA ILE A 105 0.60 21.56 -29.45
C ILE A 105 0.96 21.14 -30.87
N ILE A 106 -0.05 20.94 -31.71
CA ILE A 106 0.12 20.69 -33.16
C ILE A 106 -0.50 21.89 -33.88
N THR A 107 0.34 22.68 -34.55
CA THR A 107 -0.08 23.86 -35.30
C THR A 107 0.23 23.68 -36.79
N GLN A 108 -0.63 24.23 -37.64
CA GLN A 108 -0.41 24.29 -39.10
C GLN A 108 0.40 25.53 -39.50
N LYS A 109 0.58 26.49 -38.59
CA LYS A 109 1.38 27.71 -38.78
C LYS A 109 2.76 27.52 -38.18
N GLU A 110 3.75 28.27 -38.67
CA GLU A 110 5.10 28.28 -38.10
C GLU A 110 5.04 28.55 -36.59
N ALA A 111 5.69 27.68 -35.82
CA ALA A 111 5.66 27.71 -34.36
C ALA A 111 6.70 28.65 -33.75
N ILE A 112 7.48 29.38 -34.57
CA ILE A 112 8.61 30.21 -34.13
C ILE A 112 8.16 31.27 -33.12
N GLU A 113 7.11 32.03 -33.43
CA GLU A 113 6.57 33.05 -32.51
C GLU A 113 6.06 32.44 -31.19
N LEU A 114 5.55 31.21 -31.23
CA LEU A 114 5.03 30.51 -30.06
C LEU A 114 6.16 29.99 -29.16
N VAL A 115 7.28 29.57 -29.76
CA VAL A 115 8.48 29.09 -29.06
C VAL A 115 9.25 30.25 -28.43
N GLU A 116 9.26 31.43 -29.05
CA GLU A 116 9.90 32.62 -28.47
C GLU A 116 9.11 33.24 -27.31
N TYR A 117 7.78 33.02 -27.28
CA TYR A 117 6.91 33.55 -26.22
C TYR A 117 6.85 32.69 -24.95
N LEU A 118 7.10 31.38 -25.05
CA LEU A 118 7.05 30.40 -23.94
C LEU A 118 8.41 30.21 -23.28
#